data_AF-A0AAE2FW35-F1
#
_entry.id   AF-A0AAE2FW35-F1
#
_cell.length_a   1.000
_cell.length_b   1.000
_cell.length_c   1.000
_cell.angle_alpha   90.00
_cell.angle_beta   90.00
_cell.angle_gamma   90.00
#
_symmetry.space_group_name_H-M   'P 1'
#
loop_
_entity.id
_entity.type
_entity.pdbx_description
1 polymer ?
#
loop_
_entity_poly.entity_id
_entity_poly.type
_entity_poly.pdbx_seq_one_letter_code
_entity_poly.pdbx_strand_id
1 'polypeptide(L)'
;MRKYLILIVALIGITGLSGCYQTSQKKVRFDEGSYTNFIFDNKSYFVTDKEIPQENVNNSKVKFYNLLIVDMKSEKLLSSSNKNSVTLVLNNIYEASDKSLCMGINDRYYKILPESDKGAVKALRLQNFDVTSDISDDNFVIDKNDSRKIDYMGNIYSISDTTVSDEELGEYQDVLAEVRVFDSVSGKSIPRSEWGRIDKDGSNSKQSRTEWDYGEIHSIRGKSLTEAFAVEINDDFKLATKVGN
;
A
#
# COMPACT_ATOMS: atom_id res chain seq x y z
N MET A 1 -19.55 -4.35 81.02
CA MET A 1 -19.69 -5.80 80.80
C MET A 1 -19.68 -6.09 79.30
N ARG A 2 -18.91 -7.12 78.88
CA ARG A 2 -18.64 -7.61 77.50
C ARG A 2 -17.65 -6.79 76.65
N LYS A 3 -16.62 -7.35 76.01
CA LYS A 3 -15.85 -8.62 76.11
C LYS A 3 -14.66 -8.44 75.14
N TYR A 4 -13.45 -8.52 75.69
CA TYR A 4 -12.13 -8.87 75.12
C TYR A 4 -11.72 -8.49 73.68
N LEU A 5 -10.86 -7.47 73.66
CA LEU A 5 -9.59 -7.27 72.96
C LEU A 5 -8.89 -8.53 72.35
N ILE A 6 -8.61 -8.44 71.04
CA ILE A 6 -7.35 -8.74 70.31
C ILE A 6 -6.72 -10.17 70.30
N LEU A 7 -6.28 -10.55 69.08
CA LEU A 7 -5.26 -11.53 68.65
C LEU A 7 -5.65 -13.02 68.54
N ILE A 8 -5.73 -13.52 67.30
CA ILE A 8 -4.97 -14.69 66.79
C ILE A 8 -4.93 -14.66 65.25
N VAL A 9 -3.75 -14.98 64.74
CA VAL A 9 -3.24 -14.90 63.37
C VAL A 9 -3.54 -16.19 62.59
N ALA A 10 -3.60 -16.05 61.26
CA ALA A 10 -3.44 -17.06 60.20
C ALA A 10 -4.59 -18.06 59.93
N LEU A 11 -5.16 -17.96 58.73
CA LEU A 11 -5.12 -19.04 57.73
C LEU A 11 -5.65 -18.52 56.35
N ILE A 12 -4.78 -18.55 55.34
CA ILE A 12 -5.05 -18.98 53.93
C ILE A 12 -6.11 -18.14 53.18
N GLY A 13 -5.78 -17.23 52.25
CA GLY A 13 -4.94 -17.43 51.08
C GLY A 13 -5.75 -18.07 49.95
N ILE A 14 -6.20 -17.29 48.95
CA ILE A 14 -6.40 -17.69 47.53
C ILE A 14 -6.71 -16.41 46.74
N THR A 15 -5.65 -15.92 46.10
CA THR A 15 -5.56 -15.40 44.73
C THR A 15 -6.78 -14.74 44.09
N GLY A 16 -6.66 -13.43 43.90
CA GLY A 16 -7.35 -12.66 42.88
C GLY A 16 -6.43 -11.57 42.32
N LEU A 17 -5.15 -11.89 42.11
CA LEU A 17 -4.35 -11.14 41.14
C LEU A 17 -5.00 -11.42 39.79
N SER A 18 -5.92 -10.55 39.39
CA SER A 18 -6.24 -10.31 37.99
C SER A 18 -4.97 -9.75 37.37
N GLY A 19 -4.00 -10.64 37.14
CA GLY A 19 -2.92 -10.37 36.21
C GLY A 19 -3.63 -10.03 34.92
N CYS A 20 -3.58 -8.75 34.55
CA CYS A 20 -3.72 -8.39 33.16
C CYS A 20 -2.81 -9.36 32.41
N TYR A 21 -3.39 -10.33 31.73
CA TYR A 21 -2.73 -10.97 30.60
C TYR A 21 -2.48 -9.82 29.62
N GLN A 22 -1.38 -9.09 29.81
CA GLN A 22 -0.66 -8.53 28.69
C GLN A 22 -0.25 -9.76 27.89
N THR A 23 -1.15 -10.22 27.02
CA THR A 23 -0.75 -10.97 25.85
C THR A 23 0.31 -10.10 25.20
N SER A 24 1.58 -10.45 25.37
CA SER A 24 2.66 -9.82 24.63
C SER A 24 2.32 -10.12 23.17
N GLN A 25 1.72 -9.14 22.49
CA GLN A 25 1.58 -9.23 21.05
C GLN A 25 3.01 -9.31 20.55
N LYS A 26 3.42 -10.52 20.14
CA LYS A 26 4.76 -10.76 19.62
C LYS A 26 4.91 -9.88 18.39
N LYS A 27 5.61 -8.77 18.56
CA LYS A 27 5.74 -7.75 17.52
C LYS A 27 6.81 -8.20 16.55
N VAL A 28 6.48 -8.22 15.27
CA VAL A 28 7.44 -8.38 14.18
C VAL A 28 8.05 -7.00 13.92
N ARG A 29 9.39 -6.91 13.89
CA ARG A 29 10.11 -5.67 13.60
C ARG A 29 11.24 -5.95 12.63
N PHE A 30 11.18 -5.37 11.44
CA PHE A 30 12.25 -5.43 10.46
C PHE A 30 13.43 -4.56 10.88
N ASP A 31 14.63 -4.99 10.53
CA ASP A 31 15.84 -4.20 10.72
C ASP A 31 15.82 -2.98 9.80
N GLU A 32 16.44 -1.88 10.25
CA GLU A 32 16.47 -0.64 9.48
C GLU A 32 17.16 -0.87 8.12
N GLY A 33 16.49 -0.48 7.05
CA GLY A 33 16.98 -0.67 5.68
C GLY A 33 16.92 -2.11 5.15
N SER A 34 16.38 -3.07 5.90
CA SER A 34 16.27 -4.47 5.47
C SER A 34 14.85 -4.85 5.07
N TYR A 35 14.73 -5.59 3.97
CA TYR A 35 13.49 -6.25 3.54
C TYR A 35 13.46 -7.75 3.92
N THR A 36 14.57 -8.31 4.43
CA THR A 36 14.67 -9.74 4.76
C THR A 36 14.88 -10.02 6.24
N ASN A 37 15.60 -9.15 6.96
CA ASN A 37 15.99 -9.41 8.34
C ASN A 37 15.00 -8.75 9.30
N PHE A 38 14.60 -9.50 10.31
CA PHE A 38 13.63 -9.04 11.29
C PHE A 38 13.78 -9.76 12.62
N ILE A 39 13.25 -9.14 13.66
CA ILE A 39 13.13 -9.71 14.99
C ILE A 39 11.67 -10.11 15.22
N PHE A 40 11.50 -11.35 15.66
CA PHE A 40 10.23 -11.91 16.08
C PHE A 40 10.45 -12.69 17.37
N ASP A 41 9.63 -12.45 18.40
CA ASP A 41 9.73 -13.14 19.69
C ASP A 41 11.13 -13.06 20.33
N ASN A 42 11.74 -11.86 20.26
CA ASN A 42 13.10 -11.58 20.73
C ASN A 42 14.21 -12.45 20.11
N LYS A 43 13.95 -13.04 18.93
CA LYS A 43 14.92 -13.80 18.15
C LYS A 43 15.05 -13.20 16.76
N SER A 44 16.28 -13.17 16.24
CA SER A 44 16.58 -12.69 14.89
C SER A 44 16.31 -13.78 13.86
N TYR A 45 15.58 -13.41 12.80
CA TYR A 45 15.27 -14.26 11.67
C TYR A 45 15.59 -13.53 10.37
N PHE A 46 15.68 -14.29 9.28
CA PHE A 46 15.66 -13.76 7.93
C PHE A 46 14.69 -14.54 7.04
N VAL A 47 14.11 -13.85 6.06
CA VAL A 47 13.33 -14.49 5.00
C VAL A 47 14.26 -15.14 3.98
N THR A 48 14.01 -16.41 3.68
CA THR A 48 14.79 -17.18 2.71
C THR A 48 14.19 -17.14 1.30
N ASP A 49 14.97 -17.54 0.30
CA ASP A 49 14.52 -17.74 -1.08
C ASP A 49 13.69 -19.02 -1.28
N LYS A 50 13.38 -19.76 -0.20
CA LYS A 50 12.63 -21.03 -0.28
C LYS A 50 11.14 -20.76 -0.17
N GLU A 51 10.47 -20.79 -1.31
CA GLU A 51 9.01 -20.73 -1.39
C GLU A 51 8.36 -21.99 -0.78
N ILE A 52 7.24 -21.80 -0.10
CA ILE A 52 6.39 -22.84 0.49
C ILE A 52 5.04 -22.81 -0.24
N PRO A 53 4.63 -23.91 -0.89
CA PRO A 53 3.34 -23.98 -1.57
C PRO A 53 2.18 -23.73 -0.60
N GLN A 54 1.13 -23.05 -1.08
CA GLN A 54 -0.01 -22.64 -0.25
C GLN A 54 -0.68 -23.83 0.47
N GLU A 55 -0.76 -25.00 -0.17
CA GLU A 55 -1.32 -26.22 0.42
C GLU A 55 -0.52 -26.74 1.64
N ASN A 56 0.73 -26.29 1.80
CA ASN A 56 1.59 -26.64 2.93
C ASN A 56 1.57 -25.58 4.04
N VAL A 57 0.79 -24.50 3.91
CA VAL A 57 0.68 -23.43 4.89
C VAL A 57 -0.52 -23.68 5.80
N ASN A 58 -0.30 -23.76 7.11
CA ASN A 58 -1.36 -23.97 8.11
C ASN A 58 -1.74 -22.63 8.76
N ASN A 59 -1.94 -22.65 10.08
CA ASN A 59 -2.45 -21.53 10.85
C ASN A 59 -1.44 -20.38 10.95
N SER A 60 -1.95 -19.15 10.92
CA SER A 60 -1.18 -17.95 11.27
C SER A 60 -0.77 -18.00 12.75
N LYS A 61 0.53 -17.81 13.00
CA LYS A 61 1.14 -17.65 14.33
C LYS A 61 1.15 -16.19 14.78
N VAL A 62 1.30 -15.27 13.83
CA VAL A 62 1.33 -13.83 14.09
C VAL A 62 0.64 -13.11 12.96
N LYS A 63 -0.20 -12.14 13.32
CA LYS A 63 -0.82 -11.24 12.36
C LYS A 63 -0.06 -9.91 12.32
N PHE A 64 0.39 -9.51 11.14
CA PHE A 64 0.99 -8.20 10.89
C PHE A 64 0.90 -7.86 9.40
N TYR A 65 1.03 -6.58 9.09
CA TYR A 65 1.06 -6.08 7.72
C TYR A 65 2.15 -5.02 7.62
N ASN A 66 3.00 -5.10 6.60
CA ASN A 66 4.02 -4.11 6.30
C ASN A 66 4.21 -4.02 4.79
N LEU A 67 4.33 -2.80 4.26
CA LEU A 67 4.56 -2.56 2.84
C LEU A 67 5.93 -1.91 2.69
N LEU A 68 6.80 -2.53 1.89
CA LEU A 68 8.13 -2.03 1.59
C LEU A 68 8.27 -1.81 0.09
N ILE A 69 8.98 -0.76 -0.30
CA ILE A 69 9.37 -0.51 -1.67
C ILE A 69 10.88 -0.65 -1.72
N VAL A 70 11.41 -1.50 -2.60
CA VAL A 70 12.83 -1.82 -2.67
C VAL A 70 13.35 -1.56 -4.07
N ASP A 71 14.42 -0.78 -4.21
CA ASP A 71 15.12 -0.63 -5.47
C ASP A 71 15.86 -1.94 -5.82
N MET A 72 15.54 -2.55 -6.96
CA MET A 72 16.07 -3.86 -7.37
C MET A 72 17.56 -3.84 -7.73
N LYS A 73 18.13 -2.67 -8.05
CA LYS A 73 19.56 -2.55 -8.40
C LYS A 73 20.43 -2.35 -7.17
N SER A 74 20.02 -1.45 -6.30
CA SER A 74 20.76 -1.08 -5.09
C SER A 74 20.35 -1.87 -3.85
N GLU A 75 19.22 -2.59 -3.92
CA GLU A 75 18.58 -3.32 -2.83
C GLU A 75 18.24 -2.45 -1.60
N LYS A 76 18.07 -1.14 -1.82
CA LYS A 76 17.73 -0.17 -0.77
C LYS A 76 16.22 0.05 -0.67
N LEU A 77 15.74 0.24 0.55
CA LEU A 77 14.37 0.70 0.78
C LEU A 77 14.18 2.11 0.21
N LEU A 78 13.04 2.32 -0.43
CA LEU A 78 12.61 3.59 -0.98
C LEU A 78 11.37 4.11 -0.25
N SER A 79 11.19 5.42 -0.24
CA SER A 79 9.96 6.07 0.24
C SER A 79 8.83 6.06 -0.79
N SER A 80 9.14 5.80 -2.07
CA SER A 80 8.18 5.74 -3.19
C SER A 80 8.73 4.85 -4.31
N SER A 81 7.85 4.31 -5.17
CA SER A 81 8.22 3.44 -6.27
C SER A 81 8.95 4.18 -7.40
N ASN A 82 9.77 3.42 -8.13
CA ASN A 82 10.46 3.83 -9.35
C ASN A 82 10.50 2.66 -10.36
N LYS A 83 11.00 2.92 -11.58
CA LYS A 83 11.08 1.94 -12.69
C LYS A 83 11.86 0.66 -12.40
N ASN A 84 12.78 0.70 -11.44
CA ASN A 84 13.59 -0.44 -11.03
C ASN A 84 13.22 -0.89 -9.61
N SER A 85 12.04 -0.54 -9.10
CA SER A 85 11.64 -0.89 -7.75
C SER A 85 10.62 -2.02 -7.72
N VAL A 86 10.62 -2.79 -6.65
CA VAL A 86 9.62 -3.82 -6.35
C VAL A 86 8.88 -3.44 -5.08
N THR A 87 7.56 -3.62 -5.08
CA THR A 87 6.72 -3.47 -3.90
C THR A 87 6.53 -4.84 -3.24
N LEU A 88 6.89 -4.93 -1.97
CA LEU A 88 6.78 -6.13 -1.15
C LEU A 88 5.73 -5.90 -0.06
N VAL A 89 4.64 -6.64 -0.13
CA VAL A 89 3.61 -6.72 0.90
C VAL A 89 3.93 -7.89 1.82
N LEU A 90 4.52 -7.59 2.97
CA LEU A 90 4.88 -8.55 4.00
C LEU A 90 3.68 -8.74 4.92
N ASN A 91 3.10 -9.93 4.91
CA ASN A 91 1.92 -10.26 5.70
C ASN A 91 2.16 -11.52 6.54
N ASN A 92 1.84 -11.42 7.83
CA ASN A 92 1.70 -12.51 8.78
C ASN A 92 2.90 -13.50 8.88
N ILE A 93 2.96 -14.26 9.96
CA ILE A 93 3.83 -15.45 10.07
C ILE A 93 2.92 -16.66 10.24
N TYR A 94 3.21 -17.73 9.51
CA TYR A 94 2.44 -18.98 9.51
C TYR A 94 3.34 -20.15 9.93
N GLU A 95 2.71 -21.23 10.38
CA GLU A 95 3.36 -22.54 10.55
C GLU A 95 3.07 -23.40 9.32
N ALA A 96 4.09 -23.99 8.72
CA ALA A 96 3.96 -24.92 7.61
C ALA A 96 3.68 -26.36 8.09
N SER A 97 3.36 -27.28 7.16
CA SER A 97 3.10 -28.70 7.43
C SER A 97 4.28 -29.42 8.10
N ASP A 98 5.52 -29.04 7.73
CA ASP A 98 6.77 -29.54 8.31
C ASP A 98 7.16 -28.90 9.66
N LYS A 99 6.25 -28.12 10.27
CA LYS A 99 6.45 -27.34 11.50
C LYS A 99 7.46 -26.19 11.39
N SER A 100 7.96 -25.90 10.20
CA SER A 100 8.74 -24.68 9.97
C SER A 100 7.85 -23.44 9.97
N LEU A 101 8.48 -22.27 10.06
CA LEU A 101 7.78 -21.00 9.94
C LEU A 101 7.97 -20.42 8.53
N CYS A 102 6.93 -19.76 8.03
CA CYS A 102 6.99 -18.99 6.79
C CYS A 102 6.28 -17.65 6.94
N MET A 103 6.58 -16.73 6.03
CA MET A 103 6.01 -15.39 5.94
C MET A 103 5.30 -15.23 4.60
N GLY A 104 4.12 -14.61 4.61
CA GLY A 104 3.45 -14.21 3.37
C GLY A 104 4.15 -12.99 2.77
N ILE A 105 4.52 -13.06 1.49
CA ILE A 105 5.11 -11.96 0.74
C ILE A 105 4.41 -11.88 -0.60
N ASN A 106 3.69 -10.78 -0.80
CA ASN A 106 2.71 -10.62 -1.89
C ASN A 106 1.72 -11.80 -1.87
N ASP A 107 1.65 -12.57 -2.95
CA ASP A 107 0.79 -13.72 -3.19
C ASP A 107 1.42 -15.07 -2.81
N ARG A 108 2.66 -15.07 -2.28
CA ARG A 108 3.45 -16.28 -2.01
C ARG A 108 3.86 -16.39 -0.55
N TYR A 109 4.40 -17.55 -0.17
CA TYR A 109 4.90 -17.81 1.17
C TYR A 109 6.36 -18.24 1.15
N TYR A 110 7.21 -17.62 1.97
CA TYR A 110 8.63 -17.93 2.01
C TYR A 110 9.05 -18.39 3.40
N LYS A 111 9.85 -19.45 3.46
CA LYS A 111 10.39 -19.99 4.72
C LYS A 111 11.25 -18.93 5.41
N ILE A 112 11.09 -18.79 6.72
CA ILE A 112 11.94 -17.94 7.56
C ILE A 112 12.85 -18.82 8.42
N LEU A 113 14.11 -18.42 8.58
CA LEU A 113 15.09 -19.15 9.38
C LEU A 113 15.77 -18.23 10.39
N PRO A 114 16.26 -18.76 11.52
CA PRO A 114 17.09 -18.00 12.45
C PRO A 114 18.32 -17.41 11.76
N GLU A 115 18.78 -16.25 12.22
CA GLU A 115 19.97 -15.57 11.67
C GLU A 115 21.23 -16.45 11.72
N SER A 116 21.31 -17.44 12.62
CA SER A 116 22.41 -18.42 12.67
C SER A 116 22.56 -19.26 11.40
N ASP A 117 21.50 -19.41 10.60
CA ASP A 117 21.50 -20.19 9.35
C ASP A 117 21.87 -19.34 8.12
N LYS A 118 22.19 -18.06 8.32
CA LYS A 118 22.54 -17.12 7.26
C LYS A 118 23.85 -17.56 6.58
N GLY A 119 23.84 -17.59 5.24
CA GLY A 119 24.95 -18.07 4.42
C GLY A 119 24.86 -19.54 4.04
N ALA A 120 24.19 -20.38 4.84
CA ALA A 120 23.86 -21.76 4.44
C ALA A 120 22.63 -21.80 3.51
N VAL A 121 21.70 -20.86 3.70
CA VAL A 121 20.52 -20.68 2.86
C VAL A 121 20.50 -19.25 2.32
N LYS A 122 20.15 -19.10 1.04
CA LYS A 122 20.02 -17.79 0.39
C LYS A 122 18.84 -17.03 0.97
N ALA A 123 19.04 -15.74 1.22
CA ALA A 123 17.96 -14.82 1.56
C ALA A 123 17.02 -14.62 0.36
N LEU A 124 15.81 -14.15 0.64
CA LEU A 124 14.79 -13.84 -0.36
C LEU A 124 15.37 -12.98 -1.49
N ARG A 125 15.07 -13.37 -2.73
CA ARG A 125 15.51 -12.64 -3.91
C ARG A 125 14.40 -11.73 -4.43
N LEU A 126 14.74 -10.47 -4.65
CA LEU A 126 13.82 -9.50 -5.26
C LEU A 126 13.40 -9.93 -6.67
N GLN A 127 14.23 -10.71 -7.38
CA GLN A 127 13.94 -11.20 -8.73
C GLN A 127 12.80 -12.22 -8.80
N ASN A 128 12.32 -12.72 -7.65
CA ASN A 128 11.17 -13.64 -7.61
C ASN A 128 9.84 -12.91 -7.77
N PHE A 129 9.86 -11.59 -7.62
CA PHE A 129 8.71 -10.72 -7.69
C PHE A 129 8.84 -9.89 -8.96
N ASP A 130 7.69 -9.63 -9.58
CA ASP A 130 7.67 -8.71 -10.69
C ASP A 130 8.18 -7.35 -10.19
N VAL A 131 9.04 -6.72 -11.00
CA VAL A 131 9.29 -5.27 -10.89
C VAL A 131 7.90 -4.65 -10.73
N THR A 132 7.73 -3.65 -9.88
CA THR A 132 6.46 -2.92 -9.79
C THR A 132 6.15 -2.39 -11.19
N SER A 133 5.40 -3.17 -11.97
CA SER A 133 4.96 -2.86 -13.31
C SER A 133 3.74 -1.99 -13.09
N ASP A 134 4.03 -0.73 -12.76
CA ASP A 134 3.16 0.43 -12.94
C ASP A 134 3.93 1.68 -12.49
N ILE A 135 4.91 2.09 -13.30
CA ILE A 135 4.76 3.20 -14.23
C ILE A 135 5.69 2.85 -15.39
N SER A 136 5.18 2.06 -16.35
CA SER A 136 5.70 2.24 -17.69
C SER A 136 5.45 3.73 -17.99
N ASP A 137 6.44 4.45 -18.51
CA ASP A 137 6.18 5.81 -18.99
C ASP A 137 4.96 5.77 -19.93
N ASP A 138 4.66 4.67 -20.61
CA ASP A 138 3.50 4.50 -21.50
C ASP A 138 2.14 4.20 -20.82
N ASN A 139 1.99 4.34 -19.50
CA ASN A 139 0.68 4.17 -18.83
C ASN A 139 0.07 5.53 -18.48
N PHE A 140 -1.25 5.65 -18.59
CA PHE A 140 -1.98 6.85 -18.16
C PHE A 140 -2.25 6.79 -16.66
N VAL A 141 -1.78 7.79 -15.90
CA VAL A 141 -1.96 7.85 -14.45
C VAL A 141 -2.50 9.22 -14.06
N ILE A 142 -3.51 9.31 -13.20
CA ILE A 142 -3.97 10.60 -12.67
C ILE A 142 -2.86 11.19 -11.77
N ASP A 143 -2.44 12.44 -12.04
CA ASP A 143 -1.38 13.08 -11.24
C ASP A 143 -1.78 13.13 -9.77
N LYS A 144 -0.82 12.77 -8.91
CA LYS A 144 -1.01 12.71 -7.46
C LYS A 144 -1.19 14.09 -6.83
N ASN A 145 -0.73 15.15 -7.48
CA ASN A 145 -0.71 16.50 -6.91
C ASN A 145 -1.88 17.36 -7.39
N ASP A 146 -2.37 17.11 -8.60
CA ASP A 146 -3.45 17.84 -9.26
C ASP A 146 -4.31 16.86 -10.06
N SER A 147 -5.50 16.55 -9.54
CA SER A 147 -6.42 15.58 -10.16
C SER A 147 -6.87 16.01 -11.57
N ARG A 148 -6.68 17.26 -11.96
CA ARG A 148 -7.02 17.73 -13.32
C ARG A 148 -5.95 17.37 -14.36
N LYS A 149 -4.95 16.57 -13.99
CA LYS A 149 -3.81 16.24 -14.83
C LYS A 149 -3.59 14.73 -14.92
N ILE A 150 -3.04 14.31 -16.05
CA ILE A 150 -2.62 12.94 -16.32
C ILE A 150 -1.11 12.93 -16.56
N ASP A 151 -0.44 12.02 -15.89
CA ASP A 151 0.94 11.63 -16.13
C ASP A 151 0.95 10.57 -17.24
N TYR A 152 1.61 10.88 -18.35
CA TYR A 152 1.80 9.97 -19.48
C TYR A 152 3.12 10.24 -20.19
N MET A 153 3.90 9.20 -20.44
CA MET A 153 5.25 9.19 -20.98
C MET A 153 6.24 10.13 -20.27
N GLY A 154 6.13 10.23 -18.94
CA GLY A 154 6.92 11.17 -18.15
C GLY A 154 6.59 12.65 -18.42
N ASN A 155 5.49 12.93 -19.12
CA ASN A 155 4.95 14.26 -19.36
C ASN A 155 3.64 14.45 -18.61
N ILE A 156 3.31 15.71 -18.33
CA ILE A 156 2.08 16.08 -17.64
C ILE A 156 1.11 16.66 -18.67
N TYR A 157 -0.12 16.16 -18.69
CA TYR A 157 -1.20 16.65 -19.54
C TYR A 157 -2.29 17.27 -18.68
N SER A 158 -2.74 18.48 -19.04
CA SER A 158 -3.88 19.11 -18.38
C SER A 158 -5.15 18.74 -19.12
N ILE A 159 -6.13 18.21 -18.38
CA ILE A 159 -7.50 18.02 -18.88
C ILE A 159 -8.17 19.39 -18.90
N SER A 160 -8.76 19.75 -20.04
CA SER A 160 -9.48 21.00 -20.24
C SER A 160 -10.99 20.79 -20.26
N ASP A 161 -11.78 21.86 -20.16
CA ASP A 161 -13.24 21.78 -20.34
C ASP A 161 -13.68 21.64 -21.82
N THR A 162 -12.71 21.47 -22.75
CA THR A 162 -13.00 21.32 -24.18
C THR A 162 -13.47 19.90 -24.48
N THR A 163 -14.71 19.75 -24.92
CA THR A 163 -15.25 18.46 -25.36
C THR A 163 -14.62 18.02 -26.68
N VAL A 164 -14.27 16.73 -26.78
CA VAL A 164 -13.83 16.07 -28.02
C VAL A 164 -15.05 15.37 -28.63
N SER A 165 -15.35 15.66 -29.89
CA SER A 165 -16.49 15.06 -30.58
C SER A 165 -16.22 13.62 -31.04
N ASP A 166 -17.27 12.83 -31.28
CA ASP A 166 -17.17 11.46 -31.84
C ASP A 166 -16.43 11.41 -33.20
N GLU A 167 -16.48 12.50 -33.97
CA GLU A 167 -15.78 12.63 -35.24
C GLU A 167 -14.25 12.78 -35.07
N GLU A 168 -13.82 13.39 -33.96
CA GLU A 168 -12.42 13.59 -33.59
C GLU A 168 -11.86 12.41 -32.77
N LEU A 169 -12.75 11.66 -32.10
CA LEU A 169 -12.39 10.53 -31.25
C LEU A 169 -11.74 9.40 -32.06
N GLY A 170 -10.58 8.96 -31.59
CA GLY A 170 -9.79 7.90 -32.17
C GLY A 170 -9.97 6.56 -31.47
N GLU A 171 -8.94 5.72 -31.59
CA GLU A 171 -8.89 4.39 -30.99
C GLU A 171 -8.84 4.45 -29.47
N TYR A 172 -9.57 3.53 -28.84
CA TYR A 172 -9.48 3.21 -27.41
C TYR A 172 -8.04 2.87 -27.03
N GLN A 173 -7.59 3.41 -25.90
CA GLN A 173 -6.25 3.16 -25.35
C GLN A 173 -6.32 2.43 -24.01
N ASP A 174 -7.11 2.96 -23.08
CA ASP A 174 -7.17 2.45 -21.71
C ASP A 174 -8.44 2.91 -20.99
N VAL A 175 -8.65 2.43 -19.77
CA VAL A 175 -9.72 2.85 -18.86
C VAL A 175 -9.15 3.12 -17.47
N LEU A 176 -9.39 4.31 -16.92
CA LEU A 176 -8.94 4.65 -15.57
C LEU A 176 -9.87 4.04 -14.51
N ALA A 177 -11.19 4.17 -14.68
CA ALA A 177 -12.20 3.70 -13.73
C ALA A 177 -11.94 4.17 -12.28
N GLU A 178 -11.58 5.44 -12.13
CA GLU A 178 -11.24 6.06 -10.84
C GLU A 178 -12.12 7.28 -10.56
N VAL A 179 -12.41 7.54 -9.29
CA VAL A 179 -13.11 8.77 -8.87
C VAL A 179 -12.16 9.63 -8.04
N ARG A 180 -12.15 10.94 -8.32
CA ARG A 180 -11.48 11.95 -7.47
C ARG A 180 -12.44 13.07 -7.11
N VAL A 181 -12.54 13.34 -5.80
CA VAL A 181 -13.05 14.61 -5.29
C VAL A 181 -11.85 15.48 -4.97
N PHE A 182 -11.83 16.71 -5.45
CA PHE A 182 -10.70 17.63 -5.27
C PHE A 182 -11.16 19.06 -5.08
N ASP A 183 -10.27 19.91 -4.56
CA ASP A 183 -10.52 21.35 -4.47
C ASP A 183 -10.48 21.98 -5.87
N SER A 184 -11.58 22.60 -6.31
CA SER A 184 -11.75 23.10 -7.69
C SER A 184 -10.70 24.13 -8.11
N VAL A 185 -10.13 24.86 -7.15
CA VAL A 185 -9.14 25.93 -7.41
C VAL A 185 -7.75 25.34 -7.55
N SER A 186 -7.31 24.58 -6.55
CA SER A 186 -5.95 24.04 -6.47
C SER A 186 -5.75 22.71 -7.19
N GLY A 187 -6.83 21.97 -7.48
CA GLY A 187 -6.78 20.63 -8.08
C GLY A 187 -6.38 19.51 -7.11
N LYS A 188 -6.11 19.82 -5.84
CA LYS A 188 -5.64 18.85 -4.86
C LYS A 188 -6.75 17.88 -4.45
N SER A 189 -6.45 16.58 -4.53
CA SER A 189 -7.39 15.53 -4.12
C SER A 189 -7.74 15.61 -2.64
N ILE A 190 -9.03 15.45 -2.34
CA ILE A 190 -9.59 15.32 -1.02
C ILE A 190 -9.73 13.82 -0.72
N PRO A 191 -9.21 13.33 0.42
CA PRO A 191 -9.25 11.91 0.73
C PRO A 191 -10.69 11.42 0.92
N ARG A 192 -10.96 10.17 0.53
CA ARG A 192 -12.31 9.56 0.59
C ARG A 192 -12.97 9.65 1.97
N SER A 193 -12.17 9.65 3.04
CA SER A 193 -12.62 9.85 4.42
C SER A 193 -13.31 11.19 4.67
N GLU A 194 -13.14 12.18 3.80
CA GLU A 194 -13.64 13.54 3.93
C GLU A 194 -14.78 13.89 2.97
N TRP A 195 -15.13 13.00 2.02
CA TRP A 195 -16.15 13.29 1.00
C TRP A 195 -17.52 13.60 1.60
N GLY A 196 -17.92 12.86 2.64
CA GLY A 196 -19.21 13.01 3.34
C GLY A 196 -19.13 13.58 4.75
N ARG A 197 -17.96 14.10 5.18
CA ARG A 197 -17.83 14.66 6.53
C ARG A 197 -18.45 16.05 6.60
N ILE A 198 -19.40 16.21 7.51
CA ILE A 198 -19.94 17.54 7.87
C ILE A 198 -18.82 18.34 8.53
N ASP A 199 -18.46 19.45 7.90
CA ASP A 199 -17.60 20.47 8.48
C ASP A 199 -18.39 21.24 9.56
N LYS A 200 -18.17 20.86 10.82
CA LYS A 200 -18.91 21.40 11.96
C LYS A 200 -18.40 22.77 12.42
N ASP A 201 -17.15 23.12 12.12
CA ASP A 201 -16.53 24.38 12.55
C ASP A 201 -16.42 25.42 11.42
N GLY A 202 -16.74 25.03 10.18
CA GLY A 202 -16.75 25.91 9.02
C GLY A 202 -15.35 26.19 8.47
N SER A 203 -14.33 25.44 8.89
CA SER A 203 -12.96 25.58 8.41
C SER A 203 -12.81 25.41 6.88
N ASN A 204 -13.71 24.65 6.26
CA ASN A 204 -13.78 24.38 4.84
C ASN A 204 -14.85 25.21 4.11
N SER A 205 -15.42 26.25 4.73
CA SER A 205 -16.52 27.03 4.14
C SER A 205 -16.17 27.74 2.82
N LYS A 206 -14.88 27.83 2.49
CA LYS A 206 -14.35 28.40 1.24
C LYS A 206 -13.82 27.35 0.26
N GLN A 207 -13.81 26.07 0.64
CA GLN A 207 -13.35 24.99 -0.22
C GLN A 207 -14.43 24.65 -1.24
N SER A 208 -14.19 25.02 -2.50
CA SER A 208 -15.00 24.55 -3.62
C SER A 208 -14.57 23.13 -3.97
N ARG A 209 -15.52 22.19 -4.01
CA ARG A 209 -15.23 20.77 -4.34
C ARG A 209 -15.76 20.43 -5.72
N THR A 210 -14.95 19.71 -6.49
CA THR A 210 -15.33 19.11 -7.75
C THR A 210 -15.14 17.60 -7.66
N GLU A 211 -16.07 16.83 -8.21
CA GLU A 211 -15.97 15.38 -8.36
C GLU A 211 -15.86 15.05 -9.84
N TRP A 212 -14.81 14.30 -10.20
CA TRP A 212 -14.63 13.72 -11.53
C TRP A 212 -14.60 12.19 -11.41
N ASP A 213 -15.45 11.55 -12.20
CA ASP A 213 -15.39 10.13 -12.53
C ASP A 213 -14.63 9.98 -13.85
N TYR A 214 -13.51 9.26 -13.81
CA TYR A 214 -12.57 9.11 -14.91
C TYR A 214 -12.85 7.78 -15.60
N GLY A 215 -13.30 7.85 -16.84
CA GLY A 215 -13.64 6.69 -17.65
C GLY A 215 -12.54 6.31 -18.63
N GLU A 216 -12.93 6.15 -19.89
CA GLU A 216 -12.07 5.71 -20.99
C GLU A 216 -11.08 6.79 -21.45
N ILE A 217 -9.97 6.34 -22.02
CA ILE A 217 -8.97 7.16 -22.71
C ILE A 217 -8.91 6.75 -24.17
N HIS A 218 -8.99 7.73 -25.06
CA HIS A 218 -8.92 7.55 -26.51
C HIS A 218 -7.83 8.43 -27.12
N SER A 219 -7.23 7.94 -28.20
CA SER A 219 -6.47 8.80 -29.10
C SER A 219 -7.37 9.84 -29.78
N ILE A 220 -6.78 10.90 -30.33
CA ILE A 220 -7.50 11.89 -31.15
C ILE A 220 -7.02 11.75 -32.59
N ARG A 221 -7.93 11.67 -33.55
CA ARG A 221 -7.59 11.49 -34.97
C ARG A 221 -6.66 12.61 -35.44
N GLY A 222 -5.55 12.23 -36.07
CA GLY A 222 -4.56 13.17 -36.60
C GLY A 222 -3.62 13.79 -35.55
N LYS A 223 -3.65 13.33 -34.29
CA LYS A 223 -2.70 13.74 -33.24
C LYS A 223 -2.01 12.52 -32.62
N SER A 224 -0.75 12.64 -32.26
CA SER A 224 -0.08 11.60 -31.47
C SER A 224 -0.48 11.68 -29.99
N LEU A 225 -0.43 10.55 -29.27
CA LEU A 225 -0.71 10.53 -27.82
C LEU A 225 0.25 11.40 -27.01
N THR A 226 1.44 11.69 -27.55
CA THR A 226 2.40 12.60 -26.91
C THR A 226 2.08 14.08 -27.11
N GLU A 227 1.15 14.40 -28.01
CA GLU A 227 0.62 15.75 -28.21
C GLU A 227 -0.68 15.95 -27.42
N ALA A 228 -1.64 15.04 -27.61
CA ALA A 228 -2.95 15.11 -26.98
C ALA A 228 -3.72 13.78 -27.04
N PHE A 229 -4.65 13.62 -26.10
CA PHE A 229 -5.60 12.50 -26.05
C PHE A 229 -6.93 12.95 -25.42
N ALA A 230 -7.97 12.14 -25.56
CA ALA A 230 -9.28 12.36 -24.97
C ALA A 230 -9.42 11.52 -23.70
N VAL A 231 -9.97 12.11 -22.64
CA VAL A 231 -10.26 11.45 -21.36
C VAL A 231 -11.73 11.63 -21.05
N GLU A 232 -12.45 10.55 -20.79
CA GLU A 232 -13.84 10.61 -20.36
C GLU A 232 -13.93 11.13 -18.91
N ILE A 233 -14.69 12.19 -18.72
CA ILE A 233 -14.96 12.81 -17.42
C ILE A 233 -16.46 13.03 -17.28
N ASN A 234 -17.10 12.38 -16.31
CA ASN A 234 -18.53 12.54 -15.99
C ASN A 234 -19.44 12.45 -17.24
N ASP A 235 -19.26 11.42 -18.07
CA ASP A 235 -20.03 11.12 -19.29
C ASP A 235 -19.65 11.90 -20.58
N ASP A 236 -18.62 12.75 -20.56
CA ASP A 236 -18.12 13.46 -21.75
C ASP A 236 -16.62 13.24 -21.97
N PHE A 237 -16.19 13.07 -23.22
CA PHE A 237 -14.76 13.08 -23.58
C PHE A 237 -14.20 14.50 -23.57
N LYS A 238 -13.15 14.73 -22.77
CA LYS A 238 -12.44 16.01 -22.62
C LYS A 238 -11.03 15.95 -23.18
N LEU A 239 -10.59 17.05 -23.78
CA LEU A 239 -9.26 17.17 -24.37
C LEU A 239 -8.19 17.32 -23.27
N ALA A 240 -7.20 16.43 -23.28
CA ALA A 240 -5.98 16.54 -22.51
C ALA A 240 -4.79 16.94 -23.42
N THR A 241 -4.06 17.99 -23.04
CA THR A 241 -2.89 18.47 -23.79
C THR A 241 -1.67 18.62 -22.89
N LYS A 242 -0.49 18.35 -23.45
CA LYS A 242 0.78 18.47 -22.73
C LYS A 242 0.97 19.89 -22.18
N VAL A 243 1.28 19.98 -20.89
CA VAL A 243 1.62 21.26 -20.25
C VAL A 243 3.07 21.61 -20.61
N GLY A 244 3.27 22.77 -21.23
CA GLY A 244 4.61 23.29 -21.48
C GLY A 244 5.31 23.64 -20.18
N ASN A 245 6.57 23.25 -20.04
CA ASN A 245 7.45 23.73 -18.96
C ASN A 245 7.79 25.21 -19.14
#